data_AF-A0AAD8X7L4-F1
#
_entry.id   AF-A0AAD8X7L4-F1
#
_cell.length_a   1.000
_cell.length_b   1.000
_cell.length_c   1.000
_cell.angle_alpha   90.00
_cell.angle_beta   90.00
_cell.angle_gamma   90.00
#
_symmetry.space_group_name_H-M   'P 1'
#
loop_
_entity.id
_entity.type
_entity.pdbx_description
1 polymer ?
#
loop_
_entity_poly.entity_id
_entity_poly.type
_entity_poly.pdbx_seq_one_letter_code
_entity_poly.pdbx_strand_id
1 'polypeptide(L)'
;MAAYSTEVISIRVVNVGPDCTYPVEVYGKVIARDEIDYKCVYLFNRERKDAQTIKSKKDMLALTGPRRALVTLGFMYFEFDLKMKGKGDDEAQFSKGVISYYSNPNHRRVKYQLPSFQSTVKLVLQHVALPVTASLEVSVVNEDPNEPLVHFDGKITAGTSTNYRDHMILYDIVVCVAGNWCKKMAPLC
;
A
#
# COMPACT_ATOMS: atom_id res chain seq x y z
N MET A 1 -24.56 3.02 6.38
CA MET A 1 -23.48 3.18 5.38
C MET A 1 -22.63 4.36 5.80
N ALA A 2 -21.31 4.30 5.63
CA ALA A 2 -20.46 5.47 5.86
C ALA A 2 -20.71 6.51 4.75
N ALA A 3 -20.88 7.78 5.11
CA ALA A 3 -21.05 8.85 4.12
C ALA A 3 -19.74 9.15 3.36
N TYR A 4 -18.59 8.81 3.96
CA TYR A 4 -17.25 9.12 3.45
C TYR A 4 -16.24 8.02 3.81
N SER A 5 -15.31 7.73 2.89
CA SER A 5 -14.12 6.90 3.14
C SER A 5 -12.85 7.53 2.57
N THR A 6 -11.72 7.05 3.07
CA THR A 6 -10.39 7.45 2.62
C THR A 6 -9.66 6.27 2.00
N GLU A 7 -9.34 6.39 0.74
CA GLU A 7 -8.58 5.40 -0.01
C GLU A 7 -7.09 5.71 -0.01
N VAL A 8 -6.29 4.69 0.29
CA VAL A 8 -4.83 4.75 0.18
C VAL A 8 -4.45 4.45 -1.27
N ILE A 9 -4.18 5.50 -2.05
CA ILE A 9 -3.84 5.36 -3.47
C ILE A 9 -2.41 4.82 -3.63
N SER A 10 -1.45 5.39 -2.89
CA SER A 10 -0.08 4.90 -2.95
C SER A 10 0.76 5.30 -1.75
N ILE A 11 1.73 4.45 -1.44
CA ILE A 11 2.85 4.76 -0.54
C ILE A 11 4.12 4.51 -1.33
N ARG A 12 4.98 5.52 -1.42
CA ARG A 12 6.21 5.46 -2.24
C ARG A 12 7.38 6.04 -1.47
N VAL A 13 8.56 5.49 -1.69
CA VAL A 13 9.82 6.10 -1.30
C VAL A 13 10.20 7.06 -2.42
N VAL A 14 10.12 8.37 -2.18
CA VAL A 14 10.36 9.38 -3.23
C VAL A 14 11.76 9.96 -3.19
N ASN A 15 12.44 9.82 -2.04
CA ASN A 15 13.83 10.17 -1.86
C ASN A 15 14.52 9.15 -0.95
N VAL A 16 15.81 8.94 -1.18
CA VAL A 16 16.70 8.13 -0.33
C VAL A 16 17.83 9.02 0.17
N GLY A 17 18.38 8.69 1.34
CA GLY A 17 19.49 9.44 1.93
C GLY A 17 20.78 9.32 1.10
N PRO A 18 21.79 10.16 1.38
CA PRO A 18 23.02 10.25 0.58
C PRO A 18 23.82 8.94 0.55
N ASP A 19 23.71 8.12 1.60
CA ASP A 19 24.44 6.85 1.74
C ASP A 19 23.67 5.67 1.12
N CYS A 20 22.55 5.94 0.47
CA CYS A 20 21.61 4.93 -0.02
C CYS A 20 21.31 5.20 -1.49
N THR A 21 21.42 4.15 -2.33
CA THR A 21 21.06 4.21 -3.74
C THR A 21 20.09 3.11 -4.09
N TYR A 22 19.26 3.33 -5.11
CA TYR A 22 18.40 2.28 -5.64
C TYR A 22 19.23 1.21 -6.36
N PRO A 23 18.84 -0.08 -6.32
CA PRO A 23 17.66 -0.60 -5.64
C PRO A 23 17.84 -0.74 -4.12
N VAL A 24 16.74 -0.61 -3.37
CA VAL A 24 16.72 -0.81 -1.92
C VAL A 24 15.75 -1.94 -1.55
N GLU A 25 16.17 -2.83 -0.65
CA GLU A 25 15.31 -3.89 -0.11
C GLU A 25 14.66 -3.42 1.18
N VAL A 26 13.34 -3.18 1.14
CA VAL A 26 12.57 -2.56 2.22
C VAL A 26 11.62 -3.56 2.85
N TYR A 27 11.56 -3.57 4.18
CA TYR A 27 10.64 -4.39 4.96
C TYR A 27 10.15 -3.61 6.20
N GLY A 28 9.27 -4.22 7.00
CA GLY A 28 8.66 -3.59 8.15
C GLY A 28 7.17 -3.36 7.97
N LYS A 29 6.64 -2.33 8.62
CA LYS A 29 5.20 -2.11 8.78
C LYS A 29 4.79 -0.69 8.40
N VAL A 30 3.64 -0.60 7.72
CA VAL A 30 2.86 0.63 7.61
C VAL A 30 1.45 0.33 8.08
N ILE A 31 0.98 1.12 9.04
CA ILE A 31 -0.30 0.90 9.72
C ILE A 31 -1.15 2.16 9.56
N ALA A 32 -2.42 2.00 9.22
CA ALA A 32 -3.43 3.03 9.38
C ALA A 32 -4.24 2.76 10.66
N ARG A 33 -4.60 3.83 11.37
CA ARG A 33 -5.59 3.82 12.45
C ARG A 33 -6.65 4.85 12.13
N ASP A 34 -7.91 4.43 12.16
CA ASP A 34 -9.05 5.33 12.14
C ASP A 34 -9.75 5.34 13.50
N GLU A 35 -10.65 6.29 13.69
CA GLU A 35 -11.35 6.51 14.96
C GLU A 35 -12.50 5.54 15.22
N ILE A 36 -12.76 4.59 14.32
CA ILE A 36 -13.83 3.61 14.54
C ILE A 36 -13.47 2.71 15.72
N ASP A 37 -12.28 2.11 15.68
CA ASP A 37 -11.85 1.18 16.72
C ASP A 37 -10.37 1.34 17.10
N TYR A 38 -9.67 2.32 16.52
CA TYR A 38 -8.23 2.56 16.68
C TYR A 38 -7.34 1.33 16.46
N LYS A 39 -7.91 0.28 15.83
CA LYS A 39 -7.17 -0.94 15.54
C LYS A 39 -6.18 -0.69 14.41
N CYS A 40 -5.10 -1.45 14.45
CA CYS A 40 -4.07 -1.42 13.44
C CYS A 40 -4.60 -2.04 12.14
N VAL A 41 -4.84 -1.21 11.13
CA VAL A 41 -5.09 -1.66 9.76
C VAL A 41 -3.76 -1.70 9.03
N TYR A 42 -3.19 -2.90 8.87
CA TYR A 42 -1.94 -3.09 8.15
C TYR A 42 -2.12 -2.76 6.67
N LEU A 43 -1.36 -1.77 6.19
CA LEU A 43 -1.27 -1.41 4.79
C LEU A 43 -0.08 -2.08 4.12
N PHE A 44 1.02 -2.24 4.84
CA PHE A 44 2.23 -2.95 4.44
C PHE A 44 2.75 -3.70 5.68
N ASN A 45 3.09 -4.97 5.52
CA ASN A 45 3.64 -5.79 6.60
C ASN A 45 4.49 -6.89 5.99
N ARG A 46 5.80 -6.68 5.95
CA ARG A 46 6.77 -7.63 5.39
C ARG A 46 7.88 -7.88 6.38
N GLU A 47 8.28 -9.14 6.51
CA GLU A 47 9.45 -9.54 7.29
C GLU A 47 10.74 -9.34 6.48
N ARG A 48 11.90 -9.33 7.15
CA ARG A 48 13.21 -9.15 6.50
C ARG A 48 13.47 -10.17 5.38
N LYS A 49 13.09 -11.43 5.60
CA LYS A 49 13.24 -12.52 4.62
C LYS A 49 12.41 -12.30 3.35
N ASP A 50 11.35 -11.49 3.45
CA ASP A 50 10.43 -11.12 2.37
C ASP A 50 10.46 -9.60 2.11
N ALA A 51 11.67 -9.02 2.15
CA ALA A 51 11.83 -7.60 1.83
C ALA A 51 11.42 -7.34 0.37
N GLN A 52 10.73 -6.22 0.15
CA GLN A 52 10.38 -5.77 -1.19
C GLN A 52 11.54 -4.98 -1.80
N THR A 53 11.97 -5.35 -3.01
CA THR A 53 12.94 -4.59 -3.78
C THR A 53 12.28 -3.38 -4.46
N ILE A 54 12.66 -2.18 -4.06
CA ILE A 54 12.27 -0.91 -4.68
C ILE A 54 13.39 -0.50 -5.62
N LYS A 55 13.12 -0.48 -6.94
CA LYS A 55 14.13 -0.18 -7.98
C LYS A 55 14.21 1.30 -8.30
N SER A 56 13.16 2.07 -8.02
CA SER A 56 13.13 3.50 -8.32
C SER A 56 12.15 4.26 -7.44
N LYS A 57 12.29 5.60 -7.43
CA LYS A 57 11.34 6.51 -6.78
C LYS A 57 9.89 6.44 -7.31
N LYS A 58 9.67 5.78 -8.44
CA LYS A 58 8.34 5.59 -9.02
C LYS A 58 7.63 4.36 -8.46
N ASP A 59 8.37 3.43 -7.88
CA ASP A 59 7.84 2.16 -7.40
C ASP A 59 6.98 2.38 -6.15
N MET A 60 5.99 1.53 -5.98
CA MET A 60 5.05 1.59 -4.85
C MET A 60 5.37 0.48 -3.87
N LEU A 61 5.14 0.76 -2.57
CA LEU A 61 5.09 -0.32 -1.61
C LEU A 61 3.98 -1.30 -1.97
N ALA A 62 4.29 -2.57 -1.78
CA ALA A 62 3.46 -3.75 -1.92
C ALA A 62 2.29 -3.74 -0.93
N LEU A 63 1.28 -2.90 -1.13
CA LEU A 63 0.21 -2.73 -0.15
C LEU A 63 -0.69 -3.97 -0.05
N THR A 64 -0.72 -4.60 1.12
CA THR A 64 -1.54 -5.78 1.46
C THR A 64 -2.90 -5.43 2.06
N GLY A 65 -3.18 -4.14 2.22
CA GLY A 65 -4.44 -3.61 2.74
C GLY A 65 -4.84 -2.29 2.07
N PRO A 66 -5.85 -1.60 2.61
CA PRO A 66 -6.54 -1.92 3.87
C PRO A 66 -7.53 -3.09 3.69
N ARG A 67 -7.63 -3.98 4.69
CA ARG A 67 -8.56 -5.14 4.67
C ARG A 67 -10.01 -4.75 4.97
N ARG A 68 -10.24 -3.50 5.37
CA ARG A 68 -11.54 -2.87 5.60
C ARG A 68 -11.46 -1.42 5.14
N ALA A 69 -12.61 -0.80 4.83
CA ALA A 69 -12.63 0.62 4.53
C ALA A 69 -12.06 1.45 5.71
N LEU A 70 -11.28 2.48 5.38
CA LEU A 70 -10.89 3.51 6.35
C LEU A 70 -11.99 4.55 6.36
N VAL A 71 -12.80 4.56 7.42
CA VAL A 71 -13.99 5.40 7.48
C VAL A 71 -13.63 6.78 8.01
N THR A 72 -14.08 7.81 7.31
CA THR A 72 -13.56 9.17 7.48
C THR A 72 -14.55 10.06 8.23
N LEU A 73 -14.67 9.82 9.54
CA LEU A 73 -15.48 10.67 10.43
C LEU A 73 -14.65 11.76 11.14
N GLY A 74 -13.31 11.61 11.21
CA GLY A 74 -12.42 12.58 11.88
C GLY A 74 -10.94 12.35 11.55
N PHE A 75 -10.12 12.05 12.56
CA PHE A 75 -8.68 11.87 12.40
C PHE A 75 -8.29 10.46 11.94
N MET A 76 -7.19 10.36 11.20
CA MET A 76 -6.52 9.10 10.90
C MET A 76 -5.03 9.25 11.14
N TYR A 77 -4.39 8.18 11.60
CA TYR A 77 -2.96 8.13 11.80
C TYR A 77 -2.35 7.09 10.89
N PHE A 78 -1.31 7.46 10.17
CA PHE A 78 -0.50 6.55 9.36
C PHE A 78 0.86 6.42 10.01
N GLU A 79 1.12 5.26 10.61
CA GLU A 79 2.36 4.93 11.29
C GLU A 79 3.29 4.18 10.33
N PHE A 80 4.52 4.66 10.23
CA PHE A 80 5.56 4.08 9.40
C PHE A 80 6.67 3.55 10.31
N ASP A 81 7.02 2.29 10.12
CA ASP A 81 8.22 1.67 10.70
C ASP A 81 8.83 0.76 9.63
N LEU A 82 9.62 1.38 8.75
CA LEU A 82 10.27 0.73 7.62
C LEU A 82 11.76 0.61 7.89
N LYS A 83 12.30 -0.55 7.56
CA LYS A 83 13.72 -0.89 7.61
C LYS A 83 14.20 -1.24 6.23
N MET A 84 15.51 -1.11 6.01
CA MET A 84 16.16 -1.60 4.80
C MET A 84 17.22 -2.65 5.17
N LYS A 85 17.47 -3.60 4.27
CA LYS A 85 18.62 -4.50 4.43
C LYS A 85 19.91 -3.70 4.21
N GLY A 86 20.82 -3.77 5.18
CA GLY A 86 22.18 -3.25 5.03
C GLY A 86 23.09 -4.22 4.28
N LYS A 87 24.39 -3.91 4.26
CA LYS A 87 25.40 -4.87 3.78
C LYS A 87 25.54 -5.98 4.83
N GLY A 88 25.38 -7.24 4.42
CA GLY A 88 25.45 -8.37 5.35
C GLY A 88 24.19 -8.51 6.20
N ASP A 89 24.36 -8.67 7.51
CA ASP A 89 23.23 -8.88 8.44
C ASP A 89 22.76 -7.60 9.14
N ASP A 90 23.37 -6.46 8.83
CA ASP A 90 23.03 -5.18 9.44
C ASP A 90 21.60 -4.74 9.09
N GLU A 91 20.82 -4.41 10.12
CA GLU A 91 19.52 -3.77 9.98
C GLU A 91 19.66 -2.25 10.11
N ALA A 92 19.17 -1.50 9.12
CA ALA A 92 19.13 -0.05 9.18
C ALA A 92 17.68 0.45 9.19
N GLN A 93 17.38 1.36 10.11
CA GLN A 93 16.10 2.08 10.08
C GLN A 93 16.05 2.94 8.81
N PHE A 94 15.00 2.74 8.02
CA PHE A 94 14.87 3.40 6.73
C PHE A 94 13.88 4.56 6.78
N SER A 95 12.75 4.38 7.46
CA SER A 95 11.77 5.42 7.74
C SER A 95 11.04 5.11 9.05
N LYS A 96 10.83 6.11 9.91
CA LYS A 96 10.00 5.94 11.11
C LYS A 96 9.26 7.22 11.45
N GLY A 97 7.96 7.14 11.70
CA GLY A 97 7.18 8.32 12.08
C GLY A 97 5.69 8.15 11.84
N VAL A 98 4.96 9.25 12.05
CA VAL A 98 3.50 9.28 11.94
C VAL A 98 3.07 10.44 11.06
N ILE A 99 2.14 10.18 10.14
CA ILE A 99 1.38 11.20 9.44
C ILE A 99 -0.03 11.23 10.02
N SER A 100 -0.45 12.40 10.52
CA SER A 100 -1.82 12.65 10.94
C SER A 100 -2.61 13.24 9.77
N TYR A 101 -3.74 12.63 9.46
CA TYR A 101 -4.70 13.07 8.46
C TYR A 101 -5.99 13.51 9.15
N TYR A 102 -6.50 14.68 8.79
CA TYR A 102 -7.82 15.13 9.20
C TYR A 102 -8.73 15.12 7.98
N SER A 103 -9.89 14.48 8.10
CA SER A 103 -10.91 14.46 7.05
C SER A 103 -11.24 15.87 6.58
N ASN A 104 -11.08 16.13 5.30
CA ASN A 104 -11.59 17.36 4.70
C ASN A 104 -12.41 17.02 3.46
N PRO A 105 -13.74 17.19 3.50
CA PRO A 105 -14.62 16.81 2.40
C PRO A 105 -14.36 17.61 1.11
N ASN A 106 -13.71 18.77 1.20
CA ASN A 106 -13.33 19.58 0.04
C ASN A 106 -12.06 19.06 -0.66
N HIS A 107 -11.26 18.24 0.00
CA HIS A 107 -10.03 17.71 -0.55
C HIS A 107 -10.24 16.34 -1.17
N ARG A 108 -10.48 16.30 -2.49
CA ARG A 108 -10.59 15.03 -3.22
C ARG A 108 -9.33 14.18 -3.10
N ARG A 109 -8.14 14.76 -3.27
CA ARG A 109 -6.86 14.02 -3.20
C ARG A 109 -5.84 14.79 -2.38
N VAL A 110 -5.21 14.10 -1.43
CA VAL A 110 -4.24 14.68 -0.51
C VAL A 110 -2.91 13.94 -0.62
N LYS A 111 -1.82 14.68 -0.50
CA LYS A 111 -0.45 14.16 -0.58
C LYS A 111 0.29 14.58 0.68
N TYR A 112 0.89 13.62 1.36
CA TYR A 112 1.75 13.84 2.53
C TYR A 112 3.15 13.33 2.23
N GLN A 113 4.14 13.95 2.88
CA GLN A 113 5.52 13.50 2.84
C GLN A 113 6.04 13.39 4.27
N LEU A 114 6.75 12.30 4.54
CA LEU A 114 7.46 12.05 5.79
C LEU A 114 8.94 11.89 5.47
N PRO A 115 9.74 12.96 5.56
CA PRO A 115 11.20 12.87 5.60
C PRO A 115 11.59 12.25 6.94
N SER A 116 12.28 11.11 6.92
CA SER A 116 12.64 10.39 8.13
C SER A 116 13.80 9.41 7.86
N PHE A 117 14.81 9.43 8.72
CA PHE A 117 16.04 8.63 8.58
C PHE A 117 16.65 8.75 7.17
N GLN A 118 16.74 7.65 6.44
CA GLN A 118 17.38 7.51 5.15
C GLN A 118 16.37 7.60 3.99
N SER A 119 15.16 8.13 4.23
CA SER A 119 14.14 8.21 3.20
C SER A 119 13.19 9.40 3.34
N THR A 120 12.51 9.72 2.25
CA THR A 120 11.24 10.47 2.28
C THR A 120 10.15 9.60 1.73
N VAL A 121 9.17 9.26 2.58
CA VAL A 121 7.99 8.49 2.16
C VAL A 121 6.88 9.45 1.77
N LYS A 122 6.26 9.22 0.61
CA LYS A 122 5.08 9.93 0.12
C LYS A 122 3.85 9.06 0.25
N LEU A 123 2.85 9.57 0.96
CA LEU A 123 1.51 8.99 1.09
C LEU A 123 0.54 9.79 0.22
N VAL A 124 -0.25 9.09 -0.60
CA VAL A 124 -1.32 9.69 -1.42
C VAL A 124 -2.65 9.09 -1.00
N LEU A 125 -3.56 9.95 -0.57
CA LEU A 125 -4.91 9.60 -0.13
C LEU A 125 -5.94 10.19 -1.07
N GLN A 126 -7.07 9.50 -1.24
CA GLN A 126 -8.23 9.97 -1.98
C GLN A 126 -9.46 9.91 -1.08
N HIS A 127 -10.16 11.01 -0.95
CA HIS A 127 -11.45 11.06 -0.29
C HIS A 127 -12.53 10.60 -1.26
N VAL A 128 -13.40 9.70 -0.79
CA VAL A 128 -14.51 9.12 -1.56
C VAL A 128 -15.81 9.39 -0.80
N ALA A 129 -16.73 10.10 -1.45
CA ALA A 129 -18.07 10.34 -0.93
C ALA A 129 -19.00 9.21 -1.38
N LEU A 130 -19.90 8.79 -0.48
CA LEU A 130 -20.85 7.70 -0.70
C LEU A 130 -20.18 6.43 -1.25
N PRO A 131 -19.11 5.93 -0.58
CA PRO A 131 -18.33 4.80 -1.08
C PRO A 131 -19.19 3.54 -1.19
N VAL A 132 -19.09 2.85 -2.33
CA VAL A 132 -19.76 1.55 -2.55
C VAL A 132 -18.72 0.44 -2.43
N THR A 133 -18.94 -0.54 -1.56
CA THR A 133 -17.98 -1.66 -1.44
C THR A 133 -18.26 -2.70 -2.51
N ALA A 134 -17.22 -3.11 -3.26
CA ALA A 134 -17.28 -4.27 -4.12
C ALA A 134 -16.17 -5.27 -3.77
N SER A 135 -16.47 -6.54 -3.98
CA SER A 135 -15.49 -7.63 -3.86
C SER A 135 -15.34 -8.28 -5.22
N LEU A 136 -14.10 -8.41 -5.67
CA LEU A 136 -13.73 -9.07 -6.91
C LEU A 136 -12.91 -10.30 -6.54
N GLU A 137 -13.31 -11.45 -7.07
CA GLU A 137 -12.53 -12.68 -7.00
C GLU A 137 -11.94 -12.93 -8.39
N VAL A 138 -10.64 -13.18 -8.43
CA VAL A 138 -9.92 -13.50 -9.66
C VAL A 138 -9.30 -14.87 -9.45
N SER A 139 -9.64 -15.83 -10.30
CA SER A 139 -9.09 -17.18 -10.30
C SER A 139 -8.32 -17.42 -11.59
N VAL A 140 -7.08 -17.88 -11.47
CA VAL A 140 -6.32 -18.40 -12.62
C VAL A 140 -6.72 -19.85 -12.79
N VAL A 141 -7.40 -20.16 -13.89
CA VAL A 141 -7.85 -21.51 -14.21
C VAL A 141 -6.87 -22.15 -15.20
N ASN A 142 -6.35 -23.32 -14.85
CA ASN A 142 -5.70 -24.19 -15.83
C ASN A 142 -6.78 -24.89 -16.65
N GLU A 143 -6.68 -24.82 -17.98
CA GLU A 143 -7.59 -25.54 -18.88
C GLU A 143 -7.31 -27.06 -18.86
N ASP A 144 -6.08 -27.47 -18.56
CA ASP A 144 -5.68 -28.87 -18.40
C ASP A 144 -5.30 -29.18 -16.92
N PRO A 145 -6.00 -30.11 -16.24
CA PRO A 145 -5.67 -30.51 -14.88
C PRO A 145 -4.34 -31.27 -14.74
N ASN A 146 -3.72 -31.70 -15.85
CA ASN A 146 -2.42 -32.38 -15.86
C ASN A 146 -1.23 -31.43 -16.06
N GLU A 147 -1.47 -30.18 -16.44
CA GLU A 147 -0.42 -29.16 -16.58
C GLU A 147 -0.13 -28.51 -15.22
N PRO A 148 1.14 -28.21 -14.90
CA PRO A 148 1.50 -27.49 -13.68
C PRO A 148 0.75 -26.16 -13.59
N LEU A 149 0.37 -25.76 -12.37
CA LEU A 149 -0.28 -24.47 -12.09
C LEU A 149 0.51 -23.34 -12.74
N VAL A 150 -0.08 -22.68 -13.74
CA VAL A 150 0.56 -21.52 -14.36
C VAL A 150 0.51 -20.38 -13.35
N HIS A 151 1.69 -19.91 -12.98
CA HIS A 151 1.80 -18.75 -12.11
C HIS A 151 1.41 -17.50 -12.89
N PHE A 152 0.46 -16.72 -12.37
CA PHE A 152 0.12 -15.44 -12.99
C PHE A 152 1.23 -14.42 -12.72
N ASP A 153 2.10 -14.26 -13.71
CA ASP A 153 3.13 -13.23 -13.78
C ASP A 153 2.53 -11.94 -14.39
N GLY A 154 1.79 -11.22 -13.55
CA GLY A 154 1.15 -9.99 -13.98
C GLY A 154 0.70 -9.08 -12.86
N LYS A 155 0.02 -8.01 -13.25
CA LYS A 155 -0.48 -6.97 -12.37
C LYS A 155 -1.98 -6.78 -12.60
N ILE A 156 -2.77 -6.85 -11.54
CA ILE A 156 -4.20 -6.54 -11.57
C ILE A 156 -4.38 -5.15 -11.00
N THR A 157 -5.01 -4.28 -11.77
CA THR A 157 -5.29 -2.91 -11.38
C THR A 157 -6.77 -2.59 -11.54
N ALA A 158 -7.29 -1.73 -10.67
CA ALA A 158 -8.64 -1.21 -10.78
C ALA A 158 -8.58 0.31 -10.89
N GLY A 159 -9.36 0.85 -11.81
CA GLY A 159 -9.45 2.28 -12.02
C GLY A 159 -10.75 2.63 -12.73
N THR A 160 -11.17 3.88 -12.60
CA THR A 160 -12.28 4.41 -13.39
C THR A 160 -11.78 4.91 -14.73
N SER A 161 -12.68 5.07 -15.71
CA SER A 161 -12.38 5.72 -17.00
C SER A 161 -11.75 7.11 -16.82
N THR A 162 -12.08 7.80 -15.73
CA THR A 162 -11.58 9.11 -15.35
C THR A 162 -10.25 9.08 -14.57
N ASN A 163 -9.78 7.92 -14.09
CA ASN A 163 -8.60 7.78 -13.22
C ASN A 163 -7.59 6.71 -13.69
N TYR A 164 -7.50 6.44 -15.00
CA TYR A 164 -6.65 5.37 -15.56
C TYR A 164 -5.15 5.51 -15.23
N ARG A 165 -4.65 6.74 -15.03
CA ARG A 165 -3.23 7.01 -14.70
C ARG A 165 -2.89 6.77 -13.23
N ASP A 166 -3.87 6.82 -12.34
CA ASP A 166 -3.70 6.58 -10.90
C ASP A 166 -4.61 5.42 -10.45
N HIS A 167 -4.58 4.34 -11.23
CA HIS A 167 -5.26 3.09 -10.93
C HIS A 167 -4.74 2.49 -9.61
N MET A 168 -5.64 1.91 -8.84
CA MET A 168 -5.33 1.11 -7.67
C MET A 168 -4.68 -0.20 -8.11
N ILE A 169 -3.61 -0.61 -7.42
CA ILE A 169 -2.99 -1.92 -7.62
C ILE A 169 -3.69 -2.91 -6.67
N LEU A 170 -4.40 -3.87 -7.25
CA LEU A 170 -5.10 -4.93 -6.51
C LEU A 170 -4.19 -6.15 -6.31
N TYR A 171 -3.41 -6.49 -7.32
CA TYR A 171 -2.42 -7.56 -7.31
C TYR A 171 -1.21 -7.15 -8.13
N ASP A 172 -0.03 -7.54 -7.71
CA ASP A 172 1.20 -7.40 -8.48
C ASP A 172 2.14 -8.53 -8.04
N ILE A 173 2.71 -9.27 -8.99
CA ILE A 173 3.53 -10.42 -8.64
C ILE A 173 4.83 -10.02 -7.91
N VAL A 174 5.32 -8.81 -8.14
CA VAL A 174 6.46 -8.25 -7.40
C VAL A 174 6.09 -7.99 -5.91
N VAL A 175 4.79 -7.98 -5.61
CA VAL A 175 4.16 -7.62 -4.33
C VAL A 175 3.56 -8.82 -3.59
N CYS A 176 3.35 -9.97 -4.25
CA CYS A 176 2.75 -11.16 -3.67
C CYS A 176 3.77 -12.30 -3.56
N VAL A 177 4.08 -12.76 -2.34
CA VAL A 177 4.78 -14.03 -2.14
C VAL A 177 3.80 -15.17 -2.44
N ALA A 178 4.31 -16.19 -3.14
CA ALA A 178 3.59 -17.42 -3.43
C ALA A 178 2.74 -17.89 -2.23
N GLY A 179 1.42 -17.98 -2.44
CA GLY A 179 0.50 -18.67 -1.54
C GLY A 179 -0.57 -17.82 -0.83
N ASN A 180 -0.53 -16.48 -0.87
CA ASN A 180 -1.54 -15.65 -0.20
C ASN A 180 -2.33 -14.74 -1.15
N TRP A 181 -3.60 -15.11 -1.35
CA TRP A 181 -4.59 -14.36 -2.13
C TRP A 181 -4.99 -13.08 -1.38
N CYS A 182 -4.87 -11.91 -2.03
CA CYS A 182 -5.36 -10.64 -1.48
C CYS A 182 -6.85 -10.47 -1.77
N LYS A 183 -7.70 -10.68 -0.76
CA LYS A 183 -9.04 -10.06 -0.72
C LYS A 183 -8.85 -8.58 -0.44
N LYS A 184 -8.77 -7.75 -1.48
CA LYS A 184 -8.73 -6.29 -1.33
C LYS A 184 -10.14 -5.76 -1.51
N MET A 185 -10.74 -5.27 -0.42
CA MET A 185 -11.93 -4.43 -0.51
C MET A 185 -11.46 -3.05 -0.96
N ALA A 186 -11.90 -2.63 -2.13
CA ALA A 186 -11.83 -1.24 -2.54
C ALA A 186 -13.28 -0.73 -2.60
N PRO A 187 -13.58 0.43 -2.02
CA PRO A 187 -14.78 1.13 -2.42
C PRO A 187 -14.61 1.57 -3.87
N LEU A 188 -15.55 1.16 -4.71
CA LEU A 188 -15.68 1.64 -6.07
C LEU A 188 -16.35 3.03 -6.03
N CYS A 189 -15.79 3.94 -6.82
CA CYS A 189 -16.35 5.25 -7.13
C CYS A 189 -17.52 5.12 -8.12
#